data_AF-A0A8T3SCN1-F1
#
_entry.id   AF-A0A8T3SCN1-F1
#
_cell.length_a   1.000
_cell.length_b   1.000
_cell.length_c   1.000
_cell.angle_alpha   90.00
_cell.angle_beta   90.00
_cell.angle_gamma   90.00
#
_symmetry.space_group_name_H-M   'P 1'
#
loop_
_entity.id
_entity.type
_entity.pdbx_description
1 polymer ?
#
loop_
_entity_poly.entity_id
_entity_poly.type
_entity_poly.pdbx_seq_one_letter_code
_entity_poly.pdbx_strand_id
1 'polypeptide(L)'
;MLLNLALWIGGVALLVGGAMAVRRPLARYRELQATEANLRRYDSWRGGHRSAVDTGVTGADIMRGHLRSTVIRWGAVIAAGIVLIVAGFVVR
;
A
#
# COMPACT_ATOMS: atom_id res chain seq x y z
N MET A 1 20.53 -28.56 -0.14
CA MET A 1 21.40 -27.37 -0.29
C MET A 1 20.94 -26.41 -1.39
N LEU A 2 20.80 -26.81 -2.66
CA LEU A 2 20.34 -25.94 -3.75
C LEU A 2 18.92 -25.36 -3.54
N LEU A 3 17.99 -26.18 -3.04
CA LEU A 3 16.61 -25.75 -2.77
C LEU A 3 16.51 -24.61 -1.74
N ASN A 4 17.25 -24.72 -0.63
CA ASN A 4 17.30 -23.68 0.40
C ASN A 4 17.84 -22.35 -0.17
N LEU A 5 18.93 -22.43 -0.93
CA LEU A 5 19.50 -21.25 -1.59
C LEU A 5 18.50 -20.56 -2.53
N ALA A 6 17.75 -21.36 -3.30
CA ALA A 6 16.71 -20.86 -4.21
C ALA A 6 15.57 -20.17 -3.45
N LEU A 7 15.13 -20.74 -2.32
CA LEU A 7 14.09 -20.15 -1.46
C LEU A 7 14.53 -18.79 -0.89
N TRP A 8 15.79 -18.68 -0.46
CA TRP A 8 16.34 -17.42 0.06
C TRP A 8 16.46 -16.37 -1.02
N ILE A 9 17.08 -16.70 -2.15
CA ILE A 9 17.26 -15.75 -3.27
C ILE A 9 15.90 -15.30 -3.79
N GLY A 10 14.95 -16.23 -3.97
CA GLY A 10 13.59 -15.91 -4.38
C GLY A 10 12.88 -14.99 -3.37
N GLY A 11 12.98 -15.30 -2.08
CA GLY A 11 12.38 -14.48 -1.03
C GLY A 11 12.98 -13.07 -0.95
N VAL A 12 14.30 -12.93 -1.04
CA VAL A 12 14.98 -11.63 -1.10
C VAL A 12 14.57 -10.84 -2.34
N ALA A 13 14.47 -11.49 -3.50
CA ALA A 13 14.01 -10.84 -4.73
C ALA A 13 12.57 -10.31 -4.59
N LEU A 14 11.66 -11.06 -3.98
CA LEU A 14 10.29 -10.61 -3.71
C LEU A 14 10.24 -9.43 -2.74
N LEU A 15 11.07 -9.44 -1.70
CA LEU A 15 11.18 -8.32 -0.76
C LEU A 15 11.63 -7.03 -1.46
N VAL A 16 12.73 -7.10 -2.22
CA VAL A 16 13.29 -5.93 -2.91
C VAL A 16 12.33 -5.43 -3.99
N GLY A 17 11.82 -6.33 -4.83
CA GLY A 17 10.87 -5.98 -5.89
C GLY A 17 9.57 -5.39 -5.33
N GLY A 18 9.00 -6.02 -4.30
CA GLY A 18 7.80 -5.54 -3.63
C GLY A 18 8.00 -4.19 -2.95
N ALA A 19 9.14 -3.98 -2.27
CA ALA A 19 9.47 -2.71 -1.63
C ALA A 19 9.62 -1.57 -2.65
N MET A 20 10.28 -1.82 -3.79
CA MET A 20 10.39 -0.84 -4.87
C MET A 20 9.03 -0.52 -5.48
N ALA A 21 8.20 -1.53 -5.72
CA ALA A 21 6.89 -1.36 -6.34
C ALA A 21 5.86 -0.66 -5.45
N VAL A 22 5.89 -0.89 -4.13
CA VAL A 22 4.92 -0.30 -3.19
C VAL A 22 5.24 1.15 -2.82
N ARG A 23 6.51 1.58 -2.95
CA ARG A 23 6.97 2.91 -2.53
C ARG A 23 6.17 4.06 -3.14
N ARG A 24 6.05 4.10 -4.47
CA ARG A 24 5.33 5.16 -5.19
C ARG A 24 3.82 5.21 -4.85
N PRO A 25 3.06 4.10 -4.95
CA PRO A 25 1.63 4.14 -4.64
C PRO A 25 1.38 4.47 -3.15
N LEU A 26 2.24 3.99 -2.24
CA LEU A 26 2.12 4.32 -0.83
C LEU A 26 2.35 5.80 -0.54
N ALA A 27 3.33 6.44 -1.20
CA ALA A 27 3.56 7.87 -1.07
C ALA A 27 2.34 8.68 -1.51
N ARG A 28 1.81 8.41 -2.72
CA ARG A 28 0.60 9.08 -3.22
C ARG A 28 -0.62 8.86 -2.33
N TYR A 29 -0.78 7.65 -1.80
CA TYR A 29 -1.87 7.34 -0.88
C TYR A 29 -1.81 8.19 0.38
N ARG A 30 -0.61 8.38 0.95
CA ARG A 30 -0.39 9.23 2.13
C ARG A 30 -0.61 10.71 1.82
N GLU A 31 -0.15 11.18 0.67
CA GLU A 31 -0.40 12.56 0.20
C GLU A 31 -1.91 12.85 0.10
N LEU A 32 -2.68 11.94 -0.51
CA LEU A 32 -4.14 12.07 -0.61
C LEU A 32 -4.80 12.12 0.77
N GLN A 33 -4.38 11.27 1.71
CA GLN A 33 -4.90 11.31 3.08
C GLN A 33 -4.59 12.62 3.78
N ALA A 34 -3.38 13.15 3.61
CA ALA A 34 -2.97 14.43 4.20
C ALA A 34 -3.82 15.58 3.67
N THR A 35 -4.04 15.63 2.36
CA THR A 35 -4.91 16.63 1.72
C THR A 35 -6.35 16.55 2.23
N GLU A 36 -6.91 15.34 2.32
CA GLU A 36 -8.28 15.15 2.82
C GLU A 36 -8.41 15.50 4.32
N ALA A 37 -7.39 15.24 5.13
CA ALA A 37 -7.36 15.69 6.51
C ALA A 37 -7.31 17.22 6.63
N ASN A 38 -6.55 17.88 5.76
CA ASN A 38 -6.47 19.34 5.73
C ASN A 38 -7.80 19.96 5.28
N LEU A 39 -8.42 19.45 4.21
CA LEU A 39 -9.73 19.91 3.75
C LEU A 39 -10.78 19.80 4.85
N ARG A 40 -10.88 18.65 5.52
CA ARG A 40 -11.78 18.46 6.66
C ARG A 40 -11.56 19.48 7.78
N ARG A 41 -10.31 19.83 8.06
CA ARG A 41 -9.97 20.86 9.05
C ARG A 41 -10.40 22.24 8.58
N TYR A 42 -10.11 22.62 7.33
CA TYR A 42 -10.55 23.89 6.76
C TYR A 42 -12.08 24.02 6.77
N ASP A 43 -12.81 22.96 6.42
CA ASP A 43 -14.27 22.93 6.45
C ASP A 43 -14.80 23.12 7.87
N SER A 44 -14.17 22.48 8.86
CA SER A 44 -14.54 22.64 10.27
C SER A 44 -14.34 24.07 10.78
N TRP A 45 -13.29 24.78 10.30
CA TRP A 45 -13.04 26.18 10.64
C TRP A 45 -14.03 27.15 9.99
N ARG A 46 -14.58 26.83 8.82
CA ARG A 46 -15.57 27.65 8.11
C ARG A 46 -17.02 27.43 8.59
N GLY A 47 -17.19 26.96 9.82
CA GLY A 47 -18.51 26.74 10.41
C GLY A 47 -19.27 25.56 9.81
N GLY A 48 -18.57 24.62 9.15
CA GLY A 48 -19.16 23.35 8.74
C GLY A 48 -20.37 23.50 7.82
N HIS A 49 -20.28 24.32 6.77
CA HIS A 49 -21.31 24.34 5.73
C HIS A 49 -21.23 23.05 4.89
N ARG A 50 -21.84 21.97 5.38
CA ARG A 50 -22.32 20.89 4.50
C ARG A 50 -23.59 21.39 3.82
N SER A 51 -23.61 21.44 2.49
CA SER A 51 -24.79 21.14 1.63
C SER A 51 -24.44 21.44 0.16
N ALA A 52 -23.63 20.59 -0.47
CA ALA A 52 -23.48 20.47 -1.94
C ALA A 52 -22.35 19.49 -2.35
N VAL A 53 -21.67 18.82 -1.41
CA VAL A 53 -20.72 17.77 -1.78
C VAL A 53 -21.54 16.56 -2.20
N ASP A 54 -21.69 16.47 -3.52
CA ASP A 54 -22.19 15.36 -4.30
C ASP A 54 -22.05 14.04 -3.53
N THR A 55 -23.16 13.37 -3.22
CA THR A 55 -23.17 12.06 -2.54
C THR A 55 -22.55 10.95 -3.40
N GLY A 56 -22.04 11.28 -4.59
CA GLY A 56 -21.37 10.39 -5.51
C GLY A 56 -19.93 10.07 -5.11
N VAL A 57 -19.50 8.87 -5.49
CA VAL A 57 -18.09 8.46 -5.43
C VAL A 57 -17.28 9.42 -6.30
N THR A 58 -16.35 10.16 -5.70
CA THR A 58 -15.50 11.09 -6.45
C THR A 58 -14.36 10.33 -7.15
N GLY A 59 -13.74 10.95 -8.17
CA GLY A 59 -12.53 10.40 -8.80
C GLY A 59 -11.38 10.21 -7.79
N ALA A 60 -11.32 11.02 -6.74
CA ALA A 60 -10.36 10.87 -5.65
C ALA A 60 -10.62 9.59 -4.83
N ASP A 61 -11.88 9.22 -4.59
CA ASP A 61 -12.24 8.00 -3.88
C ASP A 61 -11.90 6.75 -4.70
N ILE A 62 -12.15 6.79 -6.01
CA ILE A 62 -11.76 5.72 -6.94
C ILE A 62 -10.22 5.54 -6.92
N MET A 63 -9.48 6.64 -7.06
CA MET A 63 -8.01 6.61 -7.02
C MET A 63 -7.49 6.06 -5.69
N ARG A 64 -8.09 6.49 -4.56
CA ARG A 64 -7.75 6.00 -3.22
C ARG A 64 -7.98 4.49 -3.10
N GLY A 65 -9.09 3.99 -3.66
CA GLY A 65 -9.38 2.55 -3.75
C GLY A 65 -8.33 1.78 -4.54
N HIS A 66 -7.92 2.28 -5.71
CA HIS A 66 -6.85 1.67 -6.51
C HIS A 66 -5.49 1.68 -5.83
N LEU A 67 -5.11 2.78 -5.19
CA LEU A 67 -3.85 2.88 -4.45
C LEU A 67 -3.84 1.92 -3.26
N ARG A 68 -4.95 1.85 -2.51
CA ARG A 68 -5.08 0.91 -1.39
C ARG A 68 -4.96 -0.54 -1.85
N SER A 69 -5.66 -0.93 -2.91
CA SER A 69 -5.59 -2.30 -3.42
C SER A 69 -4.19 -2.64 -3.94
N THR A 70 -3.51 -1.69 -4.58
CA THR A 70 -2.11 -1.83 -5.02
C THR A 70 -1.16 -2.04 -3.83
N VAL A 71 -1.31 -1.24 -2.77
CA VAL A 71 -0.52 -1.38 -1.55
C VAL A 71 -0.75 -2.75 -0.89
N ILE A 72 -2.00 -3.20 -0.79
CA ILE A 72 -2.34 -4.51 -0.23
C ILE A 72 -1.71 -5.64 -1.06
N ARG A 73 -1.82 -5.57 -2.40
CA ARG A 73 -1.26 -6.57 -3.31
C ARG A 73 0.24 -6.70 -3.15
N TRP A 74 0.97 -5.58 -3.17
CA TRP A 74 2.42 -5.63 -2.97
C TRP A 74 2.82 -5.98 -1.54
N GLY A 75 2.00 -5.61 -0.55
CA GLY A 75 2.14 -6.09 0.82
C GLY A 75 2.07 -7.62 0.92
N ALA A 76 1.14 -8.25 0.19
CA ALA A 76 1.04 -9.70 0.11
C ALA A 76 2.25 -10.35 -0.57
N VAL A 77 2.79 -9.73 -1.62
CA VAL A 77 4.03 -10.19 -2.30
C VAL A 77 5.23 -10.15 -1.34
N ILE A 78 5.39 -9.05 -0.59
CA ILE A 78 6.43 -8.91 0.44
C ILE A 78 6.25 -10.00 1.51
N ALA A 79 5.01 -10.22 1.99
CA ALA A 79 4.72 -11.26 2.96
C ALA A 79 5.09 -12.66 2.45
N ALA A 80 4.77 -12.98 1.19
CA ALA A 80 5.19 -14.23 0.56
C ALA A 80 6.72 -14.38 0.52
N GLY A 81 7.44 -13.29 0.24
CA GLY A 81 8.91 -13.26 0.31
C GLY A 81 9.47 -13.62 1.68
N ILE A 82 8.87 -13.09 2.75
CA ILE A 82 9.24 -13.44 4.14
C ILE A 82 9.01 -14.93 4.39
N VAL A 83 7.84 -15.45 3.99
CA VAL A 83 7.51 -16.87 4.15
C VAL A 83 8.52 -17.76 3.43
N LEU A 84 8.94 -17.42 2.20
CA LEU A 84 9.96 -18.17 1.47
C LEU A 84 11.31 -18.20 2.20
N ILE A 85 11.75 -17.06 2.74
CA ILE A 85 13.00 -17.00 3.50
C ILE A 85 12.93 -17.92 4.72
N VAL A 86 11.86 -17.80 5.51
CA VAL A 86 11.63 -18.64 6.70
C VAL A 86 11.55 -20.12 6.32
N ALA A 87 10.84 -20.47 5.25
CA ALA A 87 10.76 -21.84 4.76
C ALA A 87 12.14 -22.40 4.38
N GLY A 88 13.01 -21.59 3.76
CA GLY A 88 14.38 -21.98 3.47
C GLY A 88 15.17 -22.37 4.73
N PHE A 89 14.98 -21.65 5.85
CA PHE A 89 15.59 -22.03 7.13
C PHE A 89 15.05 -23.35 7.69
N VAL A 90 13.76 -23.66 7.48
CA VAL A 90 13.11 -24.89 8.00
C VAL A 90 13.48 -26.12 7.16
N VAL A 91 13.56 -25.97 5.84
CA VAL A 91 13.88 -27.06 4.88
C VAL A 91 15.38 -27.38 4.84
N ARG A 92 16.14 -26.94 5.86
CA ARG A 92 17.61 -27.05 5.92
C ARG A 92 18.11 -28.48 5.94
#